data_AF-A0A938XA07-F1
#
_entry.id   AF-A0A938XA07-F1
#
_cell.length_a   1.000
_cell.length_b   1.000
_cell.length_c   1.000
_cell.angle_alpha   90.00
_cell.angle_beta   90.00
_cell.angle_gamma   90.00
#
_symmetry.space_group_name_H-M   'P 1'
#
loop_
_entity.id
_entity.type
_entity.pdbx_description
1 polymer ?
#
loop_
_entity_poly.entity_id
_entity_poly.type
_entity_poly.pdbx_seq_one_letter_code
_entity_poly.pdbx_strand_id
1 'polypeptide(L)'
;EAKEALVKRGDKTALNTLIAEVEALKEADYTTATWAVLIEKLNAAKAVAGEPDASQDAVDAAYDALFEAKEALVKRGDKTALNTLIAEVEALKEADYTTA
;
A
#
# COMPACT_ATOMS: atom_id res chain seq x y z
N GLU A 1 -39.20 8.73 9.49
CA GLU A 1 -38.24 8.90 8.38
C GLU A 1 -36.95 9.46 8.97
N ALA A 2 -35.85 8.68 8.93
CA ALA A 2 -34.54 9.05 9.46
C ALA A 2 -33.84 10.03 8.51
N LYS A 3 -34.43 11.22 8.39
CA LYS A 3 -33.89 12.34 7.62
C LYS A 3 -32.61 12.83 8.34
N GLU A 4 -31.55 13.04 7.56
CA GLU A 4 -30.43 13.93 7.89
C GLU A 4 -29.34 13.49 8.89
N ALA A 5 -28.80 12.27 8.77
CA ALA A 5 -27.37 12.08 9.02
C ALA A 5 -26.57 12.25 7.71
N LEU A 6 -26.85 13.34 6.98
CA LEU A 6 -26.38 13.67 5.63
C LEU A 6 -24.89 14.12 5.61
N VAL A 7 -23.99 13.38 6.26
CA VAL A 7 -22.61 13.39 5.78
C VAL A 7 -22.68 12.67 4.44
N LYS A 8 -22.46 13.40 3.35
CA LYS A 8 -22.43 12.82 2.00
C LYS A 8 -21.41 11.67 2.03
N ARG A 9 -21.90 10.43 2.03
CA ARG A 9 -21.06 9.24 2.05
C ARG A 9 -20.07 9.29 0.90
N GLY A 10 -18.84 8.87 1.17
CA GLY A 10 -17.83 8.72 0.14
C GLY A 10 -18.24 7.65 -0.87
N ASP A 11 -17.98 7.91 -2.15
CA ASP A 11 -18.09 6.90 -3.21
C ASP A 11 -16.92 5.91 -3.09
N LYS A 12 -17.25 4.69 -2.68
CA LYS A 12 -16.30 3.59 -2.46
C LYS A 12 -16.04 2.74 -3.69
N THR A 13 -16.61 3.09 -4.84
CA THR A 13 -16.51 2.27 -6.05
C THR A 13 -15.04 2.07 -6.44
N ALA A 14 -14.26 3.16 -6.54
CA ALA A 14 -12.84 3.09 -6.89
C ALA A 14 -12.02 2.31 -5.84
N LEU A 15 -12.27 2.55 -4.55
CA LEU A 15 -11.61 1.85 -3.44
C LEU A 15 -11.87 0.35 -3.49
N ASN A 16 -13.11 -0.07 -3.70
CA ASN A 16 -13.49 -1.49 -3.80
C ASN A 16 -12.86 -2.15 -5.03
N THR A 17 -12.80 -1.46 -6.17
CA THR A 17 -12.09 -1.95 -7.36
C THR A 17 -10.61 -2.17 -7.06
N LEU A 18 -9.94 -1.21 -6.43
CA LEU A 18 -8.53 -1.33 -6.09
C LEU A 18 -8.27 -2.46 -5.08
N ILE A 19 -9.14 -2.63 -4.07
CA ILE A 19 -9.09 -3.76 -3.13
C ILE A 19 -9.13 -5.09 -3.90
N ALA A 20 -10.09 -5.25 -4.83
CA ALA A 20 -10.22 -6.47 -5.61
C ALA A 20 -9.00 -6.73 -6.51
N GLU A 21 -8.44 -5.68 -7.12
CA GLU A 21 -7.19 -5.79 -7.90
C GLU A 21 -6.01 -6.23 -7.03
N VAL A 22 -5.87 -5.67 -5.83
CA VAL A 22 -4.80 -6.02 -4.89
C VAL A 22 -4.97 -7.45 -4.35
N GLU A 23 -6.20 -7.88 -4.07
CA GLU A 23 -6.50 -9.26 -3.67
C GLU A 23 -6.22 -10.29 -4.78
N ALA A 24 -6.27 -9.89 -6.04
CA ALA A 24 -5.90 -10.74 -7.17
C ALA A 24 -4.38 -10.89 -7.34
N LEU A 25 -3.57 -10.08 -6.67
CA LEU A 25 -2.12 -10.19 -6.69
C LEU A 25 -1.66 -11.43 -5.90
N LYS A 26 -0.52 -12.00 -6.32
CA LYS A 26 0.06 -13.17 -5.66
C LYS A 26 1.24 -12.73 -4.81
N GLU A 27 1.18 -12.97 -3.51
CA GLU A 27 2.29 -12.74 -2.58
C GLU A 27 3.61 -13.33 -3.07
N ALA A 28 3.55 -14.50 -3.72
CA ALA A 28 4.72 -15.19 -4.27
C ALA A 28 5.50 -14.38 -5.31
N ASP A 29 4.86 -13.41 -5.98
CA ASP A 29 5.48 -12.61 -7.03
C ASP A 29 6.26 -11.41 -6.46
N TYR A 30 6.06 -11.07 -5.18
CA TYR A 30 6.59 -9.85 -4.56
C TYR A 30 7.54 -10.13 -3.38
N THR A 31 8.31 -9.12 -2.98
CA THR A 31 9.14 -9.19 -1.77
C THR A 31 8.29 -9.15 -0.51
N THR A 32 8.71 -9.85 0.54
CA THR A 32 7.97 -9.90 1.81
C THR A 32 7.87 -8.52 2.47
N ALA A 33 8.88 -7.67 2.31
CA ALA A 33 8.91 -6.31 2.87
C ALA A 33 7.81 -5.42 2.26
N THR A 34 7.77 -5.30 0.93
CA THR A 34 6.76 -4.46 0.25
C THR A 34 5.37 -5.08 0.32
N TRP A 35 5.29 -6.41 0.34
CA TRP A 35 4.03 -7.11 0.51
C TRP A 35 3.41 -6.88 1.90
N ALA A 36 4.21 -6.89 2.97
CA ALA A 36 3.71 -6.59 4.31
C ALA A 36 3.07 -5.19 4.40
N VAL A 37 3.70 -4.19 3.78
CA VAL A 37 3.15 -2.83 3.69
C VAL A 37 1.83 -2.82 2.92
N LEU A 38 1.75 -3.53 1.79
CA LEU A 38 0.52 -3.66 1.00
C LEU A 38 -0.63 -4.26 1.84
N ILE A 39 -0.37 -5.33 2.61
CA ILE A 39 -1.39 -5.97 3.43
C ILE A 39 -1.90 -5.04 4.54
N GLU A 40 -1.01 -4.24 5.15
CA GLU A 40 -1.41 -3.23 6.11
C GLU A 40 -2.39 -2.22 5.48
N LYS A 41 -2.04 -1.67 4.30
CA LYS A 41 -2.90 -0.71 3.60
C LYS A 41 -4.19 -1.33 3.06
N LEU A 42 -4.15 -2.58 2.61
CA LEU A 42 -5.33 -3.34 2.19
C LEU A 42 -6.32 -3.50 3.34
N ASN A 43 -5.84 -3.82 4.55
CA ASN A 43 -6.69 -3.96 5.72
C ASN A 43 -7.32 -2.62 6.12
N ALA A 44 -6.55 -1.52 6.09
CA ALA A 44 -7.08 -0.18 6.32
C ALA A 44 -8.14 0.21 5.28
N ALA A 45 -7.88 -0.05 3.99
CA ALA A 45 -8.83 0.18 2.90
C ALA A 45 -10.13 -0.61 3.09
N LYS A 46 -10.05 -1.89 3.48
CA LYS A 46 -11.23 -2.72 3.78
C LYS A 46 -12.03 -2.19 4.98
N ALA A 47 -11.35 -1.66 6.00
CA ALA A 47 -12.03 -1.06 7.15
C ALA A 47 -12.86 0.16 6.72
N VAL A 48 -12.29 1.08 5.92
CA VAL A 48 -12.99 2.25 5.39
C VAL A 48 -14.11 1.86 4.41
N ALA A 49 -13.86 0.85 3.56
CA ALA A 49 -14.88 0.31 2.66
C ALA A 49 -16.07 -0.28 3.44
N GLY A 50 -15.81 -0.96 4.56
CA GLY A 50 -16.82 -1.50 5.47
C GLY A 50 -17.52 -0.45 6.36
N GLU A 51 -16.94 0.73 6.53
CA GLU A 51 -17.48 1.77 7.41
C GLU A 51 -18.65 2.50 6.74
N PRO A 52 -19.91 2.25 7.14
CA PRO A 52 -21.09 2.74 6.41
C PRO A 52 -21.09 4.26 6.19
N ASP A 53 -20.55 5.01 7.14
CA ASP A 53 -20.61 6.47 7.15
C ASP A 53 -19.26 7.15 6.86
N ALA A 54 -18.32 6.42 6.24
CA ALA A 54 -17.05 6.98 5.78
C ALA A 54 -17.28 8.21 4.87
N SER A 55 -16.53 9.29 5.14
CA SER A 55 -16.51 10.49 4.29
C SER A 55 -15.76 10.23 2.98
N GLN A 56 -15.98 11.07 1.97
CA GLN A 56 -15.20 11.00 0.73
C GLN A 56 -13.70 11.11 1.00
N ASP A 57 -13.28 12.04 1.87
CA ASP A 57 -11.87 12.21 2.22
C ASP A 57 -11.25 10.95 2.83
N ALA A 58 -12.00 10.22 3.67
CA ALA A 58 -11.52 8.96 4.24
C ALA A 58 -11.39 7.86 3.18
N VAL A 59 -12.33 7.81 2.24
CA VAL A 59 -12.30 6.87 1.11
C VAL A 59 -11.15 7.19 0.16
N ASP A 60 -10.93 8.46 -0.17
CA ASP A 60 -9.85 8.93 -1.04
C ASP A 60 -8.49 8.67 -0.38
N ALA A 61 -8.33 9.00 0.91
CA ALA A 61 -7.09 8.72 1.64
C ALA A 61 -6.78 7.21 1.71
N ALA A 62 -7.81 6.37 1.90
CA ALA A 62 -7.65 4.92 1.88
C ALA A 62 -7.28 4.39 0.48
N TYR A 63 -7.86 4.99 -0.56
CA TYR A 63 -7.52 4.67 -1.95
C TYR A 63 -6.07 5.01 -2.26
N ASP A 64 -5.66 6.25 -1.99
CA ASP A 64 -4.31 6.74 -2.25
C ASP A 64 -3.27 5.90 -1.50
N ALA A 65 -3.50 5.61 -0.22
CA ALA A 65 -2.60 4.78 0.57
C ALA A 65 -2.46 3.35 0.04
N LEU A 66 -3.57 2.73 -0.41
CA LEU A 66 -3.53 1.40 -1.01
C LEU A 66 -2.86 1.43 -2.39
N PHE A 67 -3.10 2.49 -3.17
CA PHE A 67 -2.54 2.68 -4.50
C PHE A 67 -1.03 2.87 -4.43
N GLU A 68 -0.54 3.74 -3.55
CA GLU A 68 0.89 3.93 -3.30
C GLU A 68 1.56 2.63 -2.86
N ALA A 69 0.94 1.86 -1.96
CA ALA A 69 1.48 0.58 -1.52
C ALA A 69 1.54 -0.45 -2.66
N LYS A 70 0.55 -0.44 -3.57
CA LYS A 70 0.54 -1.27 -4.78
C LYS A 70 1.66 -0.88 -5.75
N GLU A 71 1.87 0.42 -5.97
CA GLU A 71 2.95 0.93 -6.84
C GLU A 71 4.34 0.69 -6.22
N ALA A 72 4.45 0.69 -4.90
CA ALA A 72 5.69 0.38 -4.18
C ALA A 72 6.04 -1.13 -4.13
N LEU A 73 5.20 -1.99 -4.71
CA LEU A 73 5.46 -3.43 -4.74
C LEU A 73 6.68 -3.77 -5.59
N VAL A 74 7.65 -4.42 -4.97
CA VAL A 74 8.85 -4.93 -5.65
C VAL A 74 8.67 -6.40 -5.97
N LYS A 75 8.86 -6.79 -7.23
CA LYS A 75 8.78 -8.19 -7.66
C LYS A 75 10.00 -8.98 -7.19
N ARG A 76 9.79 -10.19 -6.69
CA ARG A 76 10.84 -11.07 -6.15
C ARG A 76 11.88 -11.49 -7.20
N GLY A 77 11.47 -11.55 -8.47
CA GLY A 77 12.34 -11.86 -9.61
C GLY A 77 13.00 -10.64 -10.24
N ASP A 78 12.73 -9.43 -9.75
CA ASP A 78 13.31 -8.22 -10.29
C ASP A 78 14.75 -8.04 -9.77
N LYS A 79 15.71 -8.43 -10.59
CA LYS A 79 17.15 -8.30 -10.28
C LYS A 79 17.59 -6.85 -10.16
N THR A 80 16.79 -5.88 -10.63
CA THR A 80 17.10 -4.46 -10.39
C THR A 80 17.01 -4.12 -8.92
N ALA A 81 16.03 -4.65 -8.19
CA ALA A 81 15.91 -4.44 -6.74
C ALA A 81 17.07 -5.07 -5.95
N LEU A 82 17.55 -6.25 -6.36
CA LEU A 82 18.76 -6.86 -5.78
C LEU A 82 20.01 -6.01 -6.04
N ASN A 83 20.18 -5.48 -7.26
CA ASN A 83 21.31 -4.61 -7.60
C ASN A 83 21.26 -3.28 -6.80
N THR A 84 20.07 -2.71 -6.61
CA THR A 84 19.89 -1.48 -5.80
C THR A 84 20.18 -1.74 -4.32
N LEU A 85 19.69 -2.85 -3.74
CA LEU A 85 19.92 -3.16 -2.33
C LEU A 85 21.40 -3.48 -2.03
N ILE A 86 22.10 -4.12 -2.98
CA ILE A 86 23.56 -4.30 -2.89
C ILE A 86 24.27 -2.94 -2.87
N ALA A 87 23.85 -1.99 -3.73
CA ALA A 87 24.43 -0.65 -3.75
C ALA A 87 24.14 0.15 -2.45
N GLU A 88 22.96 0.03 -1.85
CA GLU A 88 22.64 0.68 -0.56
C GLU A 88 23.42 0.06 0.61
N VAL A 89 23.61 -1.26 0.64
CA VAL A 89 24.43 -1.92 1.68
C VAL A 89 25.92 -1.59 1.52
N GLU A 90 26.41 -1.41 0.28
CA GLU A 90 27.77 -0.91 0.04
C GLU A 90 27.92 0.55 0.49
N ALA A 91 26.94 1.42 0.23
CA ALA A 91 26.94 2.81 0.69
C ALA A 91 26.85 2.94 2.23
N LEU A 92 26.14 2.04 2.90
CA LEU A 92 26.06 2.00 4.37
C LEU A 92 27.36 1.51 5.03
N LYS A 93 28.20 0.74 4.32
CA LYS A 93 29.49 0.29 4.86
C LYS A 93 30.59 1.36 4.83
N GLU A 94 30.53 2.34 3.94
CA GLU A 94 31.55 3.41 3.93
C GLU A 94 31.44 4.38 5.11
N ALA A 95 30.31 4.44 5.82
CA ALA A 95 30.18 5.25 7.04
C ALA A 95 30.87 4.66 8.27
N ASP A 96 31.22 3.36 8.26
CA ASP A 96 31.82 2.63 9.40
C ASP A 96 33.31 2.27 9.22
N TYR A 97 33.90 2.48 8.04
CA TYR A 97 35.34 2.31 7.86
C TYR A 97 36.04 3.67 7.85
N THR A 98 36.39 4.17 9.04
CA THR A 98 37.52 5.09 9.17
C THR A 98 38.75 4.41 8.60
N THR A 99 39.33 5.03 7.58
CA THR A 99 40.63 4.69 7.01
C THR A 99 41.66 4.69 8.13
N ALA A 100 42.32 3.55 8.36
CA ALA A 100 43.53 3.44 9.17
C ALA A 100 44.77 3.55 8.26
#